data_AF-A0A392TA24-F1
#
_entry.id   AF-A0A392TA24-F1
#
_cell.length_a   1.000
_cell.length_b   1.000
_cell.length_c   1.000
_cell.angle_alpha   90.00
_cell.angle_beta   90.00
_cell.angle_gamma   90.00
#
_symmetry.space_group_name_H-M   'P 1'
#
loop_
_entity.id
_entity.type
_entity.pdbx_description
1 polymer ?
#
loop_
_entity_poly.entity_id
_entity_poly.type
_entity_poly.pdbx_seq_one_letter_code
_entity_poly.pdbx_strand_id
1 'polypeptide(L)'
;TARANKKAVRLAKEAARLARLEQESIEEEDSSSDTFIEDLIEMAEQHQNPPPPPPPRRTLGDYGLRNNGEIANLGFQPENPVMFDIKNTVI
;
A
#
# COMPACT_ATOMS: atom_id res chain seq x y z
N THR A 1 41.79 41.51 4.04
CA THR A 1 41.90 40.41 3.04
C THR A 1 41.55 39.04 3.63
N ALA A 2 42.15 38.57 4.74
CA ALA A 2 41.87 37.24 5.31
C ALA A 2 40.39 36.93 5.63
N ARG A 3 39.64 37.90 6.19
CA ARG A 3 38.19 37.75 6.45
C ARG A 3 37.37 37.59 5.16
N ALA A 4 37.79 38.24 4.06
CA ALA A 4 37.14 38.10 2.75
C ALA A 4 37.40 36.70 2.17
N ASN A 5 38.62 36.18 2.30
CA ASN A 5 38.95 34.81 1.88
C ASN A 5 38.14 33.76 2.63
N LYS A 6 37.93 33.92 3.94
CA LYS A 6 37.07 33.03 4.73
C LYS A 6 35.60 33.04 4.25
N LYS A 7 35.11 34.19 3.74
CA LYS A 7 33.77 34.29 3.16
C LYS A 7 33.71 33.62 1.79
N ALA A 8 34.69 33.88 0.93
CA ALA A 8 34.78 33.27 -0.40
C ALA A 8 34.81 31.74 -0.32
N VAL A 9 35.60 31.17 0.59
CA VAL A 9 35.67 29.70 0.80
C VAL A 9 34.33 29.12 1.26
N ARG A 10 33.61 29.81 2.14
CA ARG A 10 32.29 29.34 2.61
C ARG A 10 31.28 29.33 1.47
N LEU A 11 31.24 30.40 0.68
CA LEU A 11 30.33 30.51 -0.47
C LEU A 11 30.65 29.45 -1.53
N ALA A 12 31.93 29.22 -1.83
CA ALA A 12 32.33 28.17 -2.77
C ALA A 12 31.88 26.77 -2.30
N LYS A 13 31.98 26.49 -1.00
CA LYS A 13 31.52 25.22 -0.43
C LYS A 13 30.00 25.07 -0.46
N GLU A 14 29.27 26.15 -0.19
CA GLU A 14 27.80 26.16 -0.28
C GLU A 14 27.33 25.95 -1.72
N ALA A 15 27.91 26.67 -2.67
CA ALA A 15 27.63 26.50 -4.10
C ALA A 15 27.92 25.07 -4.60
N ALA A 16 29.02 24.46 -4.15
CA ALA A 16 29.33 23.07 -4.49
C ALA A 16 28.31 22.06 -3.92
N ARG A 17 27.72 22.33 -2.74
CA ARG A 17 26.65 21.48 -2.19
C ARG A 17 25.35 21.64 -2.99
N LEU A 18 25.00 22.86 -3.39
CA LEU A 18 23.82 23.13 -4.21
C LEU A 18 23.94 22.46 -5.59
N ALA A 19 25.09 22.59 -6.26
CA ALA A 19 25.31 21.96 -7.56
C ALA A 19 25.22 20.42 -7.51
N ARG A 20 25.70 19.79 -6.42
CA ARG A 20 25.56 18.35 -6.24
C ARG A 20 24.09 17.93 -6.04
N LEU A 21 23.33 18.71 -5.27
CA LEU A 21 21.90 18.45 -5.05
C LEU A 21 21.10 18.58 -6.35
N GLU A 22 21.43 19.56 -7.20
CA GLU A 22 20.80 19.71 -8.52
C GLU A 22 21.08 18.51 -9.44
N GLN A 23 22.31 17.97 -9.43
CA GLN A 23 22.63 16.75 -10.18
C GLN A 23 21.86 15.53 -9.66
N GLU A 24 21.81 15.35 -8.34
CA GLU A 24 21.07 14.26 -7.69
C GLU A 24 19.57 14.37 -8.00
N SER A 25 18.98 15.57 -8.00
CA SER A 25 17.58 15.75 -8.38
C SER A 25 17.28 15.41 -9.84
N ILE A 26 18.22 15.64 -10.76
CA ILE A 26 18.04 15.30 -12.19
C ILE A 26 18.10 13.77 -12.37
N GLU A 27 19.03 13.11 -11.69
CA GLU A 27 19.16 11.65 -11.72
C GLU A 27 17.96 10.95 -11.04
N GLU A 28 17.45 11.52 -9.94
CA GLU A 28 16.25 11.02 -9.25
C GLU A 28 14.97 11.22 -10.09
N GLU A 29 14.80 12.33 -10.80
CA GLU A 29 13.64 12.56 -11.66
C GLU A 29 13.60 11.61 -12.87
N ASP A 30 14.75 11.32 -13.50
CA ASP A 30 14.85 10.40 -14.64
C ASP A 30 14.59 8.95 -14.19
N SER A 31 15.24 8.53 -13.09
CA SER A 31 14.99 7.21 -12.50
C SER A 31 13.57 7.06 -11.97
N SER A 32 12.95 8.13 -11.44
CA SER A 32 11.56 8.08 -10.97
C SER A 32 10.59 8.07 -12.14
N SER A 33 10.90 8.73 -13.26
CA SER A 33 10.07 8.71 -14.47
C SER A 33 9.96 7.29 -15.03
N ASP A 34 11.07 6.55 -15.10
CA ASP A 34 11.07 5.16 -15.55
C ASP A 34 10.22 4.27 -14.62
N THR A 35 10.39 4.38 -13.30
CA THR A 35 9.57 3.57 -12.37
C THR A 35 8.08 3.88 -12.46
N PHE A 36 7.71 5.16 -12.67
CA PHE A 36 6.32 5.52 -12.89
C PHE A 36 5.75 4.88 -14.16
N ILE A 37 6.53 4.79 -15.24
CA ILE A 37 6.07 4.20 -16.50
C ILE A 37 5.83 2.68 -16.34
N GLU A 38 6.76 1.96 -15.71
CA GLU A 38 6.61 0.54 -15.40
C GLU A 38 5.36 0.26 -14.55
N ASP A 39 5.11 1.04 -13.49
CA ASP A 39 3.92 0.90 -12.63
C ASP A 39 2.61 1.15 -13.39
N LEU A 40 2.61 2.12 -14.33
CA LEU A 40 1.45 2.38 -15.19
C LEU A 40 1.16 1.20 -16.14
N ILE A 41 2.21 0.54 -16.66
CA ILE A 41 2.08 -0.62 -17.54
C ILE A 41 1.55 -1.82 -16.75
N GLU A 42 2.06 -2.08 -15.55
CA GLU A 42 1.58 -3.18 -14.68
C GLU A 42 0.09 -3.03 -14.36
N MET A 43 -0.35 -1.83 -13.97
CA MET A 43 -1.76 -1.55 -13.70
C MET A 43 -2.64 -1.69 -14.96
N ALA A 44 -2.11 -1.35 -16.14
CA ALA A 44 -2.84 -1.50 -17.40
C ALA A 44 -2.98 -2.98 -17.82
N GLU A 45 -1.95 -3.80 -17.62
CA GLU A 45 -1.98 -5.24 -17.90
C GLU A 45 -2.90 -6.01 -16.94
N GLN A 46 -2.93 -5.63 -15.67
CA GLN A 46 -3.83 -6.23 -14.68
C GLN A 46 -5.31 -6.06 -15.06
N HIS A 47 -5.68 -4.94 -15.72
CA HIS A 47 -7.05 -4.70 -16.19
C HIS A 47 -7.43 -5.45 -17.48
N GLN A 48 -6.47 -6.01 -18.22
CA GLN A 48 -6.75 -6.83 -19.41
C GLN A 48 -7.28 -8.22 -19.05
N ASN A 49 -6.94 -8.70 -17.86
CA ASN A 49 -7.46 -9.98 -17.36
C ASN A 49 -8.74 -9.72 -16.53
N PRO A 50 -9.86 -10.40 -16.82
CA PRO A 50 -11.01 -10.33 -15.94
C PRO A 50 -10.57 -10.80 -14.54
N PRO A 51 -11.05 -10.15 -13.47
CA PRO A 51 -10.73 -10.58 -12.12
C PRO A 51 -11.16 -12.04 -11.93
N PRO A 52 -10.41 -12.83 -11.13
CA PRO A 52 -10.79 -14.19 -10.84
C PRO A 52 -12.23 -14.22 -10.29
N PRO A 53 -13.01 -15.25 -10.62
CA PRO A 53 -14.38 -15.34 -10.13
C PRO A 53 -14.39 -15.31 -8.60
N PRO A 54 -15.37 -14.63 -7.97
CA PRO A 54 -15.46 -14.58 -6.52
C PRO A 54 -15.61 -16.00 -5.96
N PRO A 55 -15.07 -16.27 -4.77
CA PRO A 55 -15.19 -17.58 -4.15
C PRO A 55 -16.68 -17.94 -3.96
N PRO A 56 -17.04 -19.23 -4.02
CA PRO A 56 -18.42 -19.67 -3.80
C PRO A 56 -18.95 -19.17 -2.45
N ARG A 57 -20.12 -18.52 -2.48
CA ARG A 57 -20.81 -18.09 -1.26
C ARG A 57 -21.42 -19.31 -0.57
N ARG A 58 -21.22 -19.41 0.74
CA ARG A 58 -21.91 -20.41 1.58
C ARG A 58 -23.40 -20.04 1.70
N THR A 59 -24.27 -20.99 1.39
CA THR A 59 -25.72 -20.96 1.64
C THR A 59 -26.03 -21.31 3.09
N LEU A 60 -27.25 -21.03 3.58
CA LEU A 60 -27.65 -21.40 4.95
C LEU A 60 -27.47 -22.90 5.24
N GLY A 61 -27.61 -23.77 4.23
CA GLY A 61 -27.40 -25.21 4.34
C GLY A 61 -25.94 -25.64 4.41
N ASP A 62 -24.99 -24.76 4.05
CA ASP A 62 -23.55 -25.04 4.16
C ASP A 62 -23.03 -24.86 5.60
N TYR A 63 -23.77 -24.12 6.43
CA TYR A 63 -23.48 -23.95 7.85
C TYR A 63 -23.98 -25.18 8.63
N GLY A 64 -23.08 -26.11 8.95
CA GLY A 64 -23.38 -27.30 9.74
C GLY A 64 -23.06 -28.62 9.04
N LEU A 65 -22.62 -28.58 7.77
CA LEU A 65 -22.03 -29.74 7.13
C LEU A 65 -20.70 -30.05 7.85
N ARG A 66 -20.68 -31.13 8.63
CA ARG A 66 -19.47 -31.63 9.28
C ARG A 66 -18.55 -32.17 8.19
N ASN A 67 -17.74 -31.31 7.60
CA ASN A 67 -16.60 -31.75 6.81
C ASN A 67 -15.67 -32.47 7.79
N ASN A 68 -15.44 -33.76 7.56
CA ASN A 68 -14.73 -34.69 8.43
C ASN A 68 -13.38 -34.16 8.97
N GLY A 69 -13.41 -33.37 10.04
CA GLY A 69 -12.26 -33.14 10.92
C GLY A 69 -11.63 -31.75 10.92
N GLU A 70 -11.76 -30.93 9.87
CA GLU A 70 -10.99 -29.68 9.81
C GLU A 70 -11.87 -28.46 9.44
N ILE A 71 -12.30 -27.78 10.51
CA ILE A 71 -12.50 -26.34 10.57
C ILE A 71 -13.67 -25.73 9.75
N ALA A 72 -14.91 -26.19 10.02
CA ALA A 72 -16.12 -25.47 9.58
C ALA A 72 -16.45 -24.23 10.46
N ASN A 73 -15.82 -24.10 11.62
CA ASN A 73 -16.07 -23.03 12.60
C ASN A 73 -14.88 -22.05 12.70
N LEU A 74 -14.16 -21.77 11.61
CA LEU A 74 -13.39 -20.52 11.54
C LEU A 74 -14.44 -19.40 11.46
N GLY A 75 -14.97 -19.04 12.63
CA GLY A 75 -16.03 -18.06 12.79
C GLY A 75 -15.63 -16.81 12.04
N PHE A 76 -16.54 -16.30 11.22
CA PHE A 76 -16.41 -14.94 10.73
C PHE A 76 -16.48 -14.03 11.97
N GLN A 77 -15.35 -13.43 12.33
CA GLN A 77 -15.35 -12.30 13.25
C GLN A 77 -15.64 -11.05 12.41
N PRO A 78 -16.84 -10.46 12.49
CA PRO A 78 -17.08 -9.19 11.81
C PRO A 78 -16.10 -8.15 12.37
N GLU A 79 -15.43 -7.41 11.50
CA GLU A 79 -14.54 -6.31 11.91
C GLU A 79 -15.27 -5.26 12.77
N ASN A 80 -16.59 -5.19 12.63
CA ASN A 80 -17.46 -4.40 13.47
C ASN A 80 -18.39 -5.32 14.28
N PRO A 81 -18.00 -5.76 15.49
CA PRO A 81 -18.87 -6.56 16.34
C PRO A 81 -20.02 -5.68 16.86
N VAL A 82 -21.20 -5.85 16.25
CA VAL A 82 -22.44 -5.28 16.79
C VAL A 82 -22.96 -6.23 17.87
N MET A 83 -22.85 -5.81 19.12
CA MET A 83 -23.43 -6.53 20.27
C MET A 83 -24.90 -6.14 20.41
N PHE A 84 -25.79 -7.12 20.52
CA PHE A 84 -27.19 -6.91 20.89
C PHE A 84 -27.63 -7.86 21.99
N ASP A 85 -28.45 -7.34 22.91
CA ASP A 85 -29.05 -8.14 23.97
C ASP A 85 -30.23 -8.95 23.42
N ILE A 86 -30.13 -10.28 23.48
CA ILE A 86 -31.24 -11.16 23.16
C ILE A 86 -32.16 -11.21 24.38
N LYS A 87 -33.23 -10.40 24.37
CA LYS A 87 -34.29 -10.50 25.37
C LYS A 87 -35.29 -11.54 24.92
N ASN A 88 -35.33 -12.69 25.59
CA ASN A 88 -36.42 -13.65 25.43
C ASN A 88 -37.68 -13.07 26.10
N THR A 89 -38.47 -12.30 25.35
CA THR A 89 -39.83 -11.97 25.77
C THR A 89 -40.72 -13.14 25.41
N VAL A 90 -41.19 -13.89 26.42
CA VAL A 90 -42.30 -14.83 26.26
C VAL A 90 -43.56 -13.98 26.10
N ILE A 91 -44.21 -14.10 24.94
CA ILE A 91 -45.50 -13.43 24.63
C ILE A 91 -46.64 -14.34 25.09
#